data_AF-A0A239QLT5-F1
#
_entry.id   AF-A0A239QLT5-F1
#
_cell.length_a   1.000
_cell.length_b   1.000
_cell.length_c   1.000
_cell.angle_alpha   90.00
_cell.angle_beta   90.00
_cell.angle_gamma   90.00
#
_symmetry.space_group_name_H-M   'P 1'
#
loop_
_entity.id
_entity.type
_entity.pdbx_description
1 polymer ?
#
loop_
_entity_poly.entity_id
_entity_poly.type
_entity_poly.pdbx_seq_one_letter_code
_entity_poly.pdbx_strand_id
1 'polypeptide(L)'
;MKKLIALILMLLMMISAASAEGTLCGGWTPSADPAVTEELKTLFDKGTGTLTGASYIPVAYLGSQVVAGTNHAFLCRAVTAYPGSLETAPAYAMVYLYEDLGGNVSILSIADFDIGSLCTY
;
A
#
# COMPACT_ATOMS: atom_id res chain seq x y z
N MET A 1 -42.89 -4.65 -7.02
CA MET A 1 -41.73 -3.77 -6.72
C MET A 1 -40.94 -4.21 -5.48
N LYS A 2 -41.58 -4.49 -4.33
CA LYS A 2 -40.87 -4.97 -3.11
C LYS A 2 -40.09 -6.29 -3.28
N LYS A 3 -40.62 -7.25 -4.04
CA LYS A 3 -39.96 -8.55 -4.30
C LYS A 3 -38.70 -8.45 -5.18
N LEU A 4 -38.65 -7.47 -6.08
CA LEU A 4 -37.50 -7.26 -6.98
C LEU A 4 -36.34 -6.58 -6.25
N ILE A 5 -36.65 -5.61 -5.37
CA ILE A 5 -35.68 -4.93 -4.51
C ILE A 5 -35.07 -5.93 -3.51
N ALA A 6 -35.87 -6.82 -2.92
CA ALA A 6 -35.38 -7.86 -2.02
C ALA A 6 -34.44 -8.85 -2.72
N LEU A 7 -34.69 -9.20 -3.99
CA LEU A 7 -33.85 -10.11 -4.76
C LEU A 7 -32.49 -9.46 -5.10
N ILE A 8 -32.48 -8.17 -5.42
CA ILE A 8 -31.25 -7.40 -5.68
C ILE A 8 -30.42 -7.26 -4.40
N LEU A 9 -31.06 -7.00 -3.25
CA LEU A 9 -30.39 -6.97 -1.94
C LEU A 9 -29.82 -8.34 -1.56
N MET A 10 -30.54 -9.44 -1.84
CA MET A 10 -30.03 -10.80 -1.62
C MET A 10 -28.83 -11.10 -2.51
N LEU A 11 -28.88 -10.71 -3.79
CA LEU A 11 -27.77 -10.90 -4.72
C LEU A 11 -26.54 -10.08 -4.31
N LEU A 12 -26.75 -8.86 -3.81
CA LEU A 12 -25.69 -8.00 -3.28
C LEU A 12 -25.03 -8.61 -2.03
N MET A 13 -25.82 -9.22 -1.13
CA MET A 13 -25.30 -9.89 0.06
C MET A 13 -24.48 -11.15 -0.27
N MET A 14 -24.82 -11.88 -1.33
CA MET A 14 -24.08 -13.07 -1.75
C MET A 14 -22.71 -12.74 -2.35
N ILE A 15 -22.53 -11.54 -2.91
CA ILE A 15 -21.24 -11.07 -3.43
C ILE A 15 -20.27 -10.74 -2.28
N SER A 16 -20.76 -10.26 -1.13
CA SER A 16 -19.92 -9.99 0.05
C SER A 16 -19.48 -11.24 0.83
N ALA A 17 -20.08 -12.41 0.59
CA ALA A 17 -19.77 -13.64 1.32
C ALA A 17 -18.55 -14.41 0.78
N ALA A 18 -18.00 -14.00 -0.37
CA ALA A 18 -16.91 -14.69 -1.06
C ALA A 18 -15.55 -13.99 -0.85
N SER A 19 -15.16 -13.71 0.39
CA SER A 19 -13.74 -13.51 0.80
C SER A 19 -13.70 -13.22 2.30
N ALA A 20 -13.87 -14.25 3.12
CA ALA A 20 -13.68 -14.14 4.56
C ALA A 20 -12.86 -15.34 5.06
N GLU A 21 -11.67 -15.51 4.49
CA GLU A 21 -10.57 -16.12 5.24
C GLU A 21 -10.25 -15.14 6.37
N GLY A 22 -10.37 -15.56 7.62
CA GLY A 22 -10.37 -14.67 8.78
C GLY A 22 -9.09 -13.82 8.90
N THR A 23 -9.15 -12.57 8.43
CA THR A 23 -8.14 -11.54 8.72
C THR A 23 -8.10 -11.33 10.23
N LEU A 24 -6.98 -11.71 10.86
CA LEU A 24 -6.71 -11.36 12.25
C LEU A 24 -6.74 -9.84 12.39
N CYS A 25 -7.52 -9.32 13.34
CA CYS A 25 -7.57 -7.90 13.61
C CYS A 25 -6.16 -7.39 13.97
N GLY A 26 -5.68 -6.37 13.24
CA GLY A 26 -4.35 -5.77 13.43
C GLY A 26 -3.18 -6.51 12.78
N GLY A 27 -3.39 -7.58 12.00
CA GLY A 27 -2.34 -8.22 11.19
C GLY A 27 -2.15 -7.57 9.82
N TRP A 28 -0.96 -7.72 9.22
CA TRP A 28 -0.73 -7.41 7.80
C TRP A 28 -1.27 -8.53 6.93
N THR A 29 -2.06 -8.17 5.92
CA THR A 29 -2.54 -9.05 4.86
C THR A 29 -1.73 -8.79 3.59
N PRO A 30 -0.93 -9.76 3.12
CA PRO A 30 -0.18 -9.62 1.86
C PRO A 30 -1.13 -9.40 0.67
N SER A 31 -0.70 -8.58 -0.29
CA SER A 31 -1.43 -8.44 -1.56
C SER A 31 -1.28 -9.72 -2.39
N ALA A 32 -2.40 -10.17 -2.96
CA ALA A 32 -2.39 -11.27 -3.94
C ALA A 32 -1.80 -10.83 -5.29
N ASP A 33 -1.90 -9.54 -5.62
CA ASP A 33 -1.37 -8.93 -6.84
C ASP A 33 -0.47 -7.74 -6.47
N PRO A 34 0.82 -7.74 -6.87
CA PRO A 34 1.71 -6.62 -6.60
C PRO A 34 1.42 -5.37 -7.45
N ALA A 35 0.48 -5.43 -8.41
CA ALA A 35 0.18 -4.30 -9.28
C ALA A 35 -0.19 -3.02 -8.50
N VAL A 36 0.45 -1.92 -8.89
CA VAL A 36 0.09 -0.58 -8.41
C VAL A 36 -1.01 -0.04 -9.31
N THR A 37 -2.26 -0.16 -8.88
CA THR A 37 -3.41 0.39 -9.61
C THR A 37 -3.40 1.93 -9.57
N GLU A 38 -4.23 2.57 -10.39
CA GLU A 38 -4.37 4.04 -10.36
C GLU A 38 -4.93 4.54 -9.01
N GLU A 39 -5.78 3.77 -8.34
CA GLU A 39 -6.23 4.13 -6.97
C GLU A 39 -5.06 4.10 -5.98
N LEU A 40 -4.25 3.03 -6.02
CA LEU A 40 -3.09 2.88 -5.15
C LEU A 40 -2.02 3.95 -5.42
N LYS A 41 -1.84 4.32 -6.69
CA LYS A 41 -0.97 5.43 -7.07
C LYS A 41 -1.49 6.77 -6.55
N THR A 42 -2.79 7.03 -6.66
CA THR A 42 -3.41 8.26 -6.12
C THR A 42 -3.24 8.36 -4.61
N LEU A 43 -3.46 7.25 -3.91
CA LEU A 43 -3.21 7.13 -2.47
C LEU A 43 -1.74 7.41 -2.14
N PHE A 44 -0.83 6.81 -2.91
CA PHE A 44 0.61 6.99 -2.74
C PHE A 44 1.01 8.46 -2.90
N ASP A 45 0.62 9.09 -4.01
CA ASP A 45 0.93 10.48 -4.33
C ASP A 45 0.39 11.43 -3.25
N LYS A 46 -0.80 11.15 -2.70
CA LYS A 46 -1.38 11.91 -1.58
C LYS A 46 -0.52 11.83 -0.32
N GLY A 47 0.01 10.65 0.00
CA GLY A 47 0.86 10.44 1.16
C GLY A 47 2.27 11.02 1.02
N THR A 48 2.85 10.97 -0.19
CA THR A 48 4.25 11.34 -0.42
C THR A 48 4.47 12.73 -0.99
N GLY A 49 3.41 13.44 -1.42
CA GLY A 49 3.51 14.73 -2.09
C GLY A 49 4.17 15.86 -1.27
N THR A 50 4.32 15.68 0.04
CA THR A 50 4.98 16.64 0.95
C THR A 50 6.45 16.35 1.21
N LEU A 51 7.00 15.23 0.69
CA LEU A 51 8.40 14.87 0.87
C LEU A 51 9.33 15.82 0.10
N THR A 52 10.47 16.15 0.72
CA THR A 52 11.55 16.93 0.11
C THR A 52 12.87 16.17 0.24
N GLY A 53 13.79 16.35 -0.72
CA GLY A 53 15.13 15.73 -0.71
C GLY A 53 15.22 14.30 -1.29
N ALA A 54 14.12 13.56 -1.36
CA ALA A 54 14.04 12.27 -2.04
C ALA A 54 12.66 12.05 -2.65
N SER A 55 12.59 11.31 -3.75
CA SER A 55 11.35 10.88 -4.38
C SER A 55 11.28 9.36 -4.43
N TYR A 56 10.08 8.80 -4.33
CA TYR A 56 9.84 7.37 -4.33
C TYR A 56 8.86 7.02 -5.44
N ILE A 57 9.22 6.03 -6.26
CA ILE A 57 8.34 5.52 -7.32
C ILE A 57 7.83 4.16 -6.85
N PRO A 58 6.52 3.97 -6.58
CA PRO A 58 5.99 2.67 -6.18
C PRO A 58 6.11 1.69 -7.34
N VAL A 59 6.69 0.52 -7.08
CA VAL A 59 6.87 -0.56 -8.07
C VAL A 59 6.06 -1.80 -7.74
N ALA A 60 5.69 -2.00 -6.47
CA ALA A 60 4.79 -3.07 -6.06
C ALA A 60 3.99 -2.66 -4.82
N TYR A 61 2.72 -3.06 -4.79
CA TYR A 61 1.89 -3.02 -3.59
C TYR A 61 2.03 -4.34 -2.84
N LEU A 62 2.37 -4.28 -1.56
CA LEU A 62 2.73 -5.47 -0.79
C LEU A 62 1.63 -5.95 0.14
N GLY A 63 0.68 -5.07 0.49
CA GLY A 63 -0.45 -5.42 1.34
C GLY A 63 -0.93 -4.28 2.22
N SER A 64 -1.90 -4.61 3.07
CA SER A 64 -2.51 -3.67 4.02
C SER A 64 -2.69 -4.27 5.40
N GLN A 65 -2.92 -3.40 6.37
CA GLN A 65 -3.29 -3.76 7.74
C GLN A 65 -4.46 -2.87 8.16
N VAL A 66 -5.56 -3.49 8.59
CA VAL A 66 -6.74 -2.78 9.09
C VAL A 66 -6.48 -2.32 10.53
N VAL A 67 -6.65 -1.02 10.78
CA VAL A 67 -6.53 -0.36 12.09
C VAL A 67 -7.75 0.56 12.30
N ALA A 68 -7.62 1.70 12.99
CA ALA A 68 -8.62 2.78 12.94
C ALA A 68 -8.55 3.58 11.62
N GLY A 69 -8.53 2.85 10.50
CA GLY A 69 -8.07 3.28 9.18
C GLY A 69 -7.37 2.11 8.48
N THR A 70 -6.49 2.39 7.52
CA THR A 70 -5.74 1.36 6.80
C THR A 70 -4.27 1.75 6.69
N ASN A 71 -3.38 0.85 7.10
CA ASN A 71 -1.96 0.98 6.73
C ASN A 71 -1.73 0.27 5.40
N HIS A 72 -0.90 0.83 4.53
CA HIS A 72 -0.52 0.32 3.22
C HIS A 72 0.99 0.17 3.13
N ALA A 73 1.48 -0.90 2.51
CA ALA A 73 2.90 -1.13 2.29
C ALA A 73 3.22 -1.17 0.79
N PHE A 74 4.22 -0.39 0.39
CA PHE A 74 4.71 -0.33 -0.99
C PHE A 74 6.20 -0.64 -1.03
N LEU A 75 6.62 -1.41 -2.03
CA LEU A 75 8.00 -1.42 -2.48
C LEU A 75 8.20 -0.26 -3.45
N CYS A 76 9.21 0.56 -3.20
CA CYS A 76 9.50 1.74 -4.00
C CYS A 76 10.94 1.72 -4.47
N ARG A 77 11.17 2.26 -5.67
CA ARG A 77 12.50 2.69 -6.11
C ARG A 77 12.73 4.12 -5.62
N ALA A 78 13.78 4.35 -4.84
CA ALA A 78 14.18 5.68 -4.44
C ALA A 78 14.90 6.42 -5.59
N VAL A 79 14.60 7.70 -5.72
CA VAL A 79 15.24 8.61 -6.67
C VAL A 79 15.80 9.77 -5.85
N THR A 80 17.12 9.85 -5.79
CA THR A 80 17.83 10.93 -5.08
C THR A 80 17.85 12.18 -5.95
N ALA A 81 17.53 13.34 -5.36
CA ALA A 81 17.48 14.61 -6.09
C ALA A 81 18.87 15.22 -6.40
N TYR A 82 19.97 14.60 -5.96
CA TYR A 82 21.32 15.17 -6.06
C TYR A 82 22.09 14.70 -7.31
N PRO A 83 22.31 15.57 -8.32
CA PRO A 83 23.16 15.24 -9.45
C PRO A 83 24.63 15.24 -9.02
N GLY A 84 25.24 14.05 -8.91
CA GLY A 84 26.67 13.92 -8.60
C GLY A 84 27.04 12.83 -7.59
N SER A 85 26.08 12.18 -6.94
CA SER A 85 26.34 10.94 -6.19
C SER A 85 26.46 9.77 -7.16
N LEU A 86 27.58 9.73 -7.90
CA LEU A 86 28.11 8.46 -8.37
C LEU A 86 28.36 7.63 -7.10
N GLU A 87 27.84 6.40 -7.07
CA GLU A 87 27.73 5.49 -5.91
C GLU A 87 26.40 5.66 -5.15
N THR A 88 25.34 4.96 -5.52
CA THR A 88 25.11 3.57 -5.07
C THR A 88 23.93 2.97 -5.87
N ALA A 89 23.81 1.64 -5.88
CA ALA A 89 22.76 0.85 -6.55
C ALA A 89 21.34 1.46 -6.42
N PRO A 90 20.36 1.14 -7.30
CA PRO A 90 18.97 1.53 -7.06
C PRO A 90 18.56 1.13 -5.64
N ALA A 91 18.42 2.12 -4.76
CA ALA A 91 17.99 1.90 -3.41
C ALA A 91 16.49 1.60 -3.47
N TYR A 92 16.13 0.38 -3.08
CA TYR A 92 14.74 0.07 -2.82
C TYR A 92 14.41 0.50 -1.40
N ALA A 93 13.19 0.98 -1.21
CA ALA A 93 12.67 1.32 0.10
C ALA A 93 11.25 0.79 0.24
N MET A 94 10.92 0.40 1.45
CA MET A 94 9.57 0.09 1.89
C MET A 94 8.92 1.38 2.38
N VAL A 95 7.89 1.84 1.69
CA VAL A 95 7.12 3.03 2.10
C VAL A 95 5.80 2.55 2.70
N TYR A 96 5.58 2.96 3.94
CA TYR A 96 4.36 2.67 4.68
C TYR A 96 3.51 3.93 4.78
N LEU A 97 2.26 3.83 4.36
CA LEU A 97 1.28 4.92 4.41
C LEU A 97 0.15 4.55 5.34
N TYR A 98 -0.43 5.55 5.99
CA TYR A 98 -1.66 5.45 6.76
C TYR A 98 -2.75 6.25 6.07
N GLU A 99 -3.88 5.60 5.80
CA GLU A 99 -5.12 6.21 5.35
C GLU A 99 -6.12 6.24 6.52
N ASP A 100 -6.56 7.44 6.92
CA ASP A 100 -7.60 7.59 7.94
C ASP A 100 -9.01 7.30 7.39
N LEU A 101 -10.01 7.20 8.27
CA LEU A 101 -11.40 6.95 7.88
C LEU A 101 -12.03 8.07 7.02
N GLY A 102 -11.39 9.24 6.92
CA GLY A 102 -11.76 10.34 6.04
C GLY A 102 -11.00 10.36 4.71
N GLY A 103 -10.16 9.35 4.46
CA GLY A 103 -9.34 9.21 3.26
C GLY A 103 -8.10 10.10 3.24
N ASN A 104 -7.70 10.75 4.34
CA ASN A 104 -6.43 11.47 4.40
C ASN A 104 -5.28 10.48 4.51
N VAL A 105 -4.18 10.76 3.81
CA VAL A 105 -3.04 9.84 3.73
C VAL A 105 -1.80 10.53 4.27
N SER A 106 -1.05 9.83 5.11
CA SER A 106 0.22 10.30 5.64
C SER A 106 1.27 9.18 5.65
N ILE A 107 2.54 9.55 5.69
CA ILE A 107 3.64 8.60 5.82
C ILE A 107 3.71 8.12 7.27
N LEU A 108 3.72 6.79 7.45
CA LEU A 108 4.04 6.16 8.72
C LEU A 108 5.55 6.00 8.90
N SER A 109 6.19 5.42 7.89
CA SER A 109 7.62 5.14 7.91
C SER A 109 8.14 4.85 6.50
N ILE A 110 9.44 5.07 6.34
CA ILE A 110 10.19 4.64 5.17
C ILE A 110 11.36 3.81 5.71
N ALA A 111 11.55 2.61 5.18
CA ALA A 111 12.63 1.73 5.56
C ALA A 111 13.44 1.35 4.33
N ASP A 112 14.76 1.54 4.38
CA ASP A 112 15.65 1.11 3.32
C ASP A 112 15.62 -0.42 3.19
N PHE A 113 15.55 -0.91 1.96
CA PHE A 113 15.55 -2.34 1.67
C PHE A 113 16.97 -2.78 1.29
N ASP A 114 17.72 -3.21 2.29
CA ASP A 114 19.06 -3.75 2.09
C ASP A 114 19.02 -5.25 1.76
N ILE A 115 19.18 -5.57 0.47
CA ILE A 115 19.26 -6.95 -0.03
C ILE A 115 20.43 -7.72 0.60
N GLY A 116 21.55 -7.06 0.87
CA GLY A 116 22.74 -7.68 1.45
C GLY A 116 22.48 -8.21 2.86
N SER A 117 21.63 -7.53 3.63
CA SER A 117 21.24 -7.97 4.98
C SER A 117 20.40 -9.26 4.98
N LEU A 118 19.70 -9.56 3.87
CA LEU A 118 18.79 -10.71 3.78
C LEU A 118 19.50 -12.02 3.44
N CYS A 119 20.72 -11.96 2.91
CA CYS A 119 21.50 -13.12 2.51
C CYS A 119 22.78 -13.20 3.34
N THR A 120 22.65 -13.71 4.57
CA THR A 120 23.80 -14.05 5.42
C THR A 120 24.23 -15.49 5.13
N TYR A 121 25.49 -15.69 4.74
CA TYR A 121 26.13 -16.99 4.55
C TYR A 121 26.87 -17.43 5.81
#